data_AF-A0AAJ1BPH9-F1
#
_entry.id   AF-A0AAJ1BPH9-F1
#
_cell.length_a   1.000
_cell.length_b   1.000
_cell.length_c   1.000
_cell.angle_alpha   90.00
_cell.angle_beta   90.00
_cell.angle_gamma   90.00
#
_symmetry.space_group_name_H-M   'P 1'
#
loop_
_entity.id
_entity.type
_entity.pdbx_description
1 polymer ?
#
loop_
_entity_poly.entity_id
_entity_poly.type
_entity_poly.pdbx_seq_one_letter_code
_entity_poly.pdbx_strand_id
1 'polypeptide(L)'
;ATEDMDVLLETLDLQRCMMIPLASANVGSRLQEWHADSNRQRYEHIADQIDSTLRENETGLLLISERHQVQFPSDIEVFYVSPPALDEYRRWFQNWMDQQQSAAEAAKLSTENNPENGGDDGADADGSTEEHETN
;
A
#
# COMPACT_ATOMS: atom_id res chain seq x y z
N ALA A 1 18.49 -15.16 -11.30
CA ALA A 1 18.58 -13.81 -10.69
C ALA A 1 18.15 -13.94 -9.23
N THR A 2 18.62 -13.09 -8.32
CA THR A 2 18.31 -13.20 -6.88
C THR A 2 16.84 -12.97 -6.55
N GLU A 3 16.12 -12.21 -7.39
CA GLU A 3 14.69 -11.94 -7.26
C GLU A 3 13.90 -12.68 -8.34
N ASP A 4 12.70 -13.14 -7.99
CA ASP A 4 11.70 -13.64 -8.95
C ASP A 4 10.76 -12.50 -9.33
N MET A 5 10.82 -12.08 -10.60
CA MET A 5 10.07 -10.93 -11.08
C MET A 5 8.56 -11.19 -11.12
N ASP A 6 8.12 -12.41 -11.38
CA ASP A 6 6.69 -12.71 -11.49
C ASP A 6 6.06 -12.67 -10.09
N VAL A 7 6.72 -13.29 -9.10
CA VAL A 7 6.28 -13.25 -7.69
C VAL A 7 6.34 -11.83 -7.12
N LEU A 8 7.39 -11.06 -7.46
CA LEU A 8 7.49 -9.66 -7.06
C LEU A 8 6.34 -8.83 -7.60
N LEU A 9 6.04 -8.94 -8.90
CA LEU A 9 4.96 -8.17 -9.53
C LEU A 9 3.60 -8.55 -8.94
N GLU A 10 3.35 -9.84 -8.70
CA GLU A 10 2.15 -10.32 -8.02
C GLU A 10 2.03 -9.72 -6.61
N THR A 11 3.09 -9.77 -5.81
CA THR A 11 3.12 -9.17 -4.46
C THR A 11 2.77 -7.68 -4.52
N LEU A 12 3.32 -6.93 -5.49
CA LEU A 12 3.06 -5.50 -5.67
C LEU A 12 1.64 -5.20 -6.14
N ASP A 13 1.06 -6.03 -7.01
CA ASP A 13 -0.35 -5.93 -7.42
C ASP A 13 -1.27 -6.15 -6.22
N LEU A 14 -1.03 -7.20 -5.43
CA LEU A 14 -1.81 -7.52 -4.23
C LEU A 14 -1.73 -6.39 -3.18
N GLN A 15 -0.54 -5.82 -2.98
CA GLN A 15 -0.36 -4.67 -2.11
C GLN A 15 -1.21 -3.48 -2.58
N ARG A 16 -1.24 -3.21 -3.90
CA ARG A 16 -2.09 -2.15 -4.48
C ARG A 16 -3.58 -2.44 -4.30
N CYS A 17 -4.02 -3.68 -4.50
CA CYS A 17 -5.41 -4.07 -4.28
C CYS A 17 -5.86 -3.82 -2.83
N MET A 18 -5.01 -4.08 -1.85
CA MET A 18 -5.33 -3.85 -0.43
C MET A 18 -5.42 -2.36 -0.05
N MET A 19 -4.87 -1.45 -0.85
CA MET A 19 -5.02 0.00 -0.63
C MET A 19 -6.38 0.55 -1.06
N ILE A 20 -7.16 -0.22 -1.83
CA ILE A 20 -8.49 0.17 -2.27
C ILE A 20 -9.51 -0.21 -1.18
N PRO A 21 -10.45 0.66 -0.79
CA PRO A 21 -11.51 0.29 0.13
C PRO A 21 -12.35 -0.89 -0.38
N LEU A 22 -12.38 -1.98 0.38
CA LEU A 22 -13.12 -3.19 0.03
C LEU A 22 -14.45 -3.24 0.79
N ALA A 23 -15.55 -3.43 0.06
CA ALA A 23 -16.87 -3.60 0.68
C ALA A 23 -17.05 -4.96 1.37
N SER A 24 -16.34 -5.99 0.91
CA SER A 24 -16.45 -7.36 1.43
C SER A 24 -15.26 -7.72 2.31
N ALA A 25 -15.51 -7.96 3.59
CA ALA A 25 -14.49 -8.43 4.53
C ALA A 25 -13.88 -9.77 4.12
N ASN A 26 -14.67 -10.67 3.51
CA ASN A 26 -14.18 -11.97 3.03
C ASN A 26 -13.19 -11.80 1.87
N VAL A 27 -13.44 -10.86 0.95
CA VAL A 27 -12.48 -10.53 -0.11
C VAL A 27 -11.19 -9.96 0.48
N GLY A 28 -11.31 -9.07 1.47
CA GLY A 28 -10.15 -8.52 2.18
C GLY A 28 -9.29 -9.61 2.84
N SER A 29 -9.90 -10.55 3.56
CA SER A 29 -9.19 -11.66 4.20
C SER A 29 -8.42 -12.51 3.17
N ARG A 30 -9.07 -12.86 2.05
CA ARG A 30 -8.43 -13.67 1.00
C ARG A 30 -7.28 -12.95 0.30
N LEU A 31 -7.42 -11.65 0.05
CA LEU A 31 -6.33 -10.84 -0.50
C LEU A 31 -5.14 -10.76 0.46
N GLN A 32 -5.42 -10.63 1.76
CA GLN A 32 -4.37 -10.59 2.77
C GLN A 32 -3.63 -11.93 2.89
N GLU A 33 -4.35 -13.05 2.88
CA GLU A 33 -3.76 -14.40 2.85
C GLU A 33 -2.89 -14.59 1.60
N TRP A 34 -3.43 -14.28 0.42
CA TRP A 34 -2.68 -14.38 -0.83
C TRP A 34 -1.44 -13.50 -0.84
N HIS A 35 -1.53 -12.25 -0.37
CA HIS A 35 -0.38 -11.37 -0.25
C HIS A 35 0.67 -11.93 0.71
N ALA A 36 0.26 -12.47 1.87
CA ALA A 36 1.17 -13.08 2.82
C ALA A 36 1.91 -14.29 2.21
N ASP A 37 1.21 -15.14 1.48
CA ASP A 37 1.81 -16.29 0.80
C ASP A 37 2.74 -15.88 -0.34
N SER A 38 2.36 -14.93 -1.19
CA SER A 38 3.21 -14.43 -2.29
C SER A 38 4.49 -13.79 -1.73
N ASN A 39 4.37 -12.99 -0.66
CA ASN A 39 5.52 -12.37 -0.01
C ASN A 39 6.44 -13.40 0.68
N ARG A 40 5.87 -14.47 1.26
CA ARG A 40 6.65 -15.59 1.81
C ARG A 40 7.43 -16.31 0.71
N GLN A 41 6.76 -16.69 -0.38
CA GLN A 41 7.38 -17.36 -1.54
C GLN A 41 8.53 -16.53 -2.11
N ARG A 42 8.35 -15.20 -2.20
CA ARG A 42 9.39 -14.29 -2.66
C ARG A 42 10.65 -14.35 -1.80
N TYR A 43 10.51 -14.31 -0.48
CA TYR A 43 11.66 -14.36 0.42
C TYR A 43 12.30 -15.76 0.52
N GLU A 44 11.51 -16.83 0.38
CA GLU A 44 12.02 -18.19 0.23
C GLU A 44 12.88 -18.29 -1.04
N HIS A 45 12.40 -17.80 -2.18
CA HIS A 45 13.18 -17.75 -3.42
C HIS A 45 14.49 -16.98 -3.27
N ILE A 46 14.45 -15.78 -2.66
CA ILE A 46 15.66 -14.99 -2.42
C ILE A 46 16.66 -15.78 -1.55
N ALA A 47 16.20 -16.44 -0.49
CA ALA A 47 17.06 -17.25 0.38
C ALA A 47 17.71 -18.40 -0.40
N ASP A 48 16.93 -19.16 -1.16
CA ASP A 48 17.42 -20.29 -1.98
C ASP A 48 18.42 -19.84 -3.05
N GLN A 49 18.19 -18.66 -3.64
CA GLN A 49 19.12 -18.10 -4.61
C GLN A 49 20.42 -17.66 -3.95
N ILE A 50 20.38 -17.11 -2.74
CA ILE A 50 21.60 -16.75 -2.00
C ILE A 50 22.38 -18.02 -1.63
N ASP A 51 21.71 -19.03 -1.07
CA ASP A 51 22.32 -20.32 -0.72
C ASP A 51 23.00 -21.00 -1.92
N SER A 52 22.34 -20.99 -3.08
CA SER A 52 22.85 -21.65 -4.28
C SER A 52 23.91 -20.85 -5.04
N THR A 53 23.99 -19.53 -4.86
CA THR A 53 24.89 -18.65 -5.65
C THR A 53 26.07 -18.11 -4.87
N LEU A 54 25.96 -17.93 -3.56
CA LEU A 54 27.06 -17.45 -2.71
C LEU A 54 27.90 -18.65 -2.25
N ARG A 55 29.08 -18.84 -2.85
CA ARG A 55 29.93 -20.00 -2.56
C ARG A 55 30.79 -19.78 -1.31
N GLU A 56 31.47 -20.84 -0.87
CA GLU A 56 32.43 -20.77 0.23
C GLU A 56 33.47 -19.66 0.00
N ASN A 57 33.66 -18.81 1.02
CA ASN A 57 34.58 -17.66 1.01
C ASN A 57 34.24 -16.55 0.02
N GLU A 58 33.01 -16.48 -0.49
CA GLU A 58 32.52 -15.34 -1.26
C GLU A 58 31.81 -14.31 -0.38
N THR A 59 31.62 -13.10 -0.92
CA THR A 59 30.92 -12.00 -0.24
C THR A 59 29.88 -11.41 -1.18
N GLY A 60 28.66 -11.26 -0.68
CA GLY A 60 27.54 -10.64 -1.41
C GLY A 60 27.12 -9.31 -0.79
N LEU A 61 26.44 -8.48 -1.60
CA LEU A 61 25.72 -7.29 -1.15
C LEU A 61 24.25 -7.44 -1.54
N LEU A 62 23.36 -7.46 -0.54
CA LEU A 62 21.92 -7.50 -0.74
C LEU A 62 21.32 -6.12 -0.40
N LEU A 63 20.66 -5.50 -1.39
CA LEU A 63 19.85 -4.30 -1.18
C LEU A 63 18.39 -4.74 -1.07
N ILE A 64 17.82 -4.62 0.13
CA ILE A 64 16.48 -5.11 0.43
C ILE A 64 15.80 -4.22 1.47
N SER A 65 14.47 -4.21 1.50
CA SER A 65 13.70 -3.49 2.51
C SER A 65 14.00 -4.03 3.90
N GLU A 66 14.06 -3.15 4.91
CA GLU A 66 14.44 -3.53 6.29
C GLU A 66 13.59 -4.64 6.91
N ARG A 67 12.29 -4.65 6.62
CA ARG A 67 11.34 -5.64 7.16
C ARG A 67 11.23 -6.86 6.25
N HIS A 68 12.35 -7.27 5.65
CA HIS A 68 12.39 -8.52 4.90
C HIS A 68 12.28 -9.73 5.83
N GLN A 69 11.84 -10.86 5.27
CA GLN A 69 11.67 -12.10 6.03
C GLN A 69 12.62 -13.21 5.54
N VAL A 70 13.61 -12.85 4.71
CA VAL A 70 14.67 -13.76 4.25
C VAL A 70 15.31 -14.45 5.46
N GLN A 71 15.30 -15.78 5.44
CA GLN A 71 16.01 -16.62 6.39
C GLN A 71 17.31 -17.06 5.73
N PHE A 72 18.43 -16.51 6.19
CA PHE A 72 19.74 -16.88 5.64
C PHE A 72 20.19 -18.25 6.18
N PRO A 73 20.87 -19.06 5.35
CA PRO A 73 21.59 -20.26 5.79
C PRO A 73 22.51 -19.98 7.00
N SER A 74 22.63 -20.96 7.89
CA SER A 74 23.35 -20.79 9.17
C SER A 74 24.86 -20.58 9.02
N ASP A 75 25.42 -20.94 7.87
CA ASP A 75 26.81 -20.80 7.48
C ASP A 75 27.13 -19.45 6.83
N ILE A 76 26.14 -18.58 6.63
CA ILE A 76 26.32 -17.22 6.11
C ILE A 76 26.35 -16.21 7.26
N GLU A 77 27.43 -15.45 7.36
CA GLU A 77 27.54 -14.31 8.27
C GLU A 77 26.86 -13.07 7.68
N VAL A 78 25.90 -12.48 8.40
CA VAL A 78 25.09 -11.37 7.92
C VAL A 78 25.38 -10.09 8.71
N PHE A 79 25.79 -9.04 7.99
CA PHE A 79 25.97 -7.70 8.54
C PHE A 79 24.87 -6.76 8.05
N TYR A 80 24.05 -6.26 8.97
CA TYR A 80 23.04 -5.25 8.65
C TYR A 80 23.67 -3.86 8.66
N VAL A 81 23.62 -3.18 7.51
CA VAL A 81 24.15 -1.81 7.35
C VAL A 81 22.97 -0.86 7.16
N SER A 82 22.70 -0.01 8.16
CA SER A 82 21.77 1.10 8.07
C SER A 82 22.54 2.43 8.10
N PRO A 83 22.62 3.18 6.99
CA PRO A 83 23.31 4.47 6.97
C PRO A 83 22.57 5.53 7.81
N PRO A 84 23.26 6.40 8.57
CA PRO A 84 22.62 7.47 9.36
C PRO A 84 21.70 8.39 8.54
N ALA A 85 22.05 8.63 7.27
CA ALA A 85 21.23 9.43 6.35
C ALA A 85 19.84 8.81 6.08
N LEU A 86 19.69 7.50 6.27
CA LEU A 86 18.41 6.82 6.10
C LEU A 86 17.42 7.22 7.22
N ASP A 87 17.90 7.45 8.44
CA ASP A 87 17.09 7.95 9.55
C ASP A 87 16.64 9.39 9.32
N GLU A 88 17.51 10.23 8.76
CA GLU A 88 17.16 11.60 8.37
C GLU A 88 16.04 11.63 7.32
N TYR A 89 16.13 10.76 6.30
CA TYR A 89 15.09 10.61 5.28
C TYR A 89 13.76 10.17 5.89
N ARG A 90 13.75 9.20 6.80
CA ARG A 90 12.52 8.74 7.48
C ARG A 90 11.83 9.85 8.24
N ARG A 91 12.61 10.59 9.03
CA ARG A 91 12.08 11.71 9.80
C ARG A 91 11.48 12.77 8.88
N TRP A 92 12.17 13.08 7.78
CA TRP A 92 11.64 14.00 6.77
C TRP A 92 10.34 13.50 6.13
N PHE A 93 10.29 12.23 5.72
CA PHE A 93 9.13 11.63 5.08
C PHE A 93 7.91 11.57 6.00
N GLN A 94 8.11 11.21 7.28
CA GLN A 94 7.05 11.22 8.30
C GLN A 94 6.48 12.63 8.51
N ASN A 95 7.36 13.62 8.71
CA ASN A 95 6.95 15.02 8.84
C ASN A 95 6.15 15.52 7.62
N TRP A 96 6.53 15.07 6.42
CA TRP A 96 5.83 15.43 5.19
C TRP A 96 4.43 14.78 5.11
N MET A 97 4.28 13.50 5.47
CA MET A 97 2.98 12.83 5.52
C MET A 97 2.05 13.48 6.55
N ASP A 98 2.54 13.81 7.74
CA ASP A 98 1.75 14.46 8.80
C ASP A 98 1.22 15.83 8.35
N GLN A 99 2.05 16.60 7.63
CA GLN A 99 1.64 17.88 7.04
C GLN A 99 0.57 17.69 5.95
N GLN A 100 0.69 16.67 5.11
CA GLN A 100 -0.29 16.39 4.07
C GLN A 100 -1.64 15.97 4.66
N GLN A 101 -1.62 15.16 5.72
CA GLN A 101 -2.83 14.66 6.37
C GLN A 101 -3.57 15.77 7.13
N SER A 102 -2.83 16.62 7.88
CA SER A 102 -3.42 17.79 8.54
C SER A 102 -3.97 18.82 7.55
N ALA A 103 -3.31 19.04 6.41
CA ALA A 103 -3.83 19.89 5.34
C ALA A 103 -5.12 19.32 4.71
N ALA A 104 -5.19 18.00 4.50
CA ALA A 104 -6.39 17.34 4.00
C ALA A 104 -7.56 17.39 5.01
N GLU A 105 -7.28 17.26 6.31
CA GLU A 105 -8.28 17.41 7.38
C GLU A 105 -8.80 18.86 7.47
N ALA A 106 -7.91 19.86 7.41
CA ALA A 106 -8.29 21.27 7.40
C ALA A 106 -9.13 21.65 6.16
N ALA A 107 -8.81 21.09 4.99
CA ALA A 107 -9.59 21.26 3.76
C ALA A 107 -10.99 20.63 3.86
N LYS A 108 -11.12 19.46 4.50
CA LYS A 108 -12.43 18.83 4.76
C LYS A 108 -13.28 19.67 5.73
N LEU A 109 -12.68 20.14 6.82
CA LEU A 109 -13.38 20.92 7.84
C LEU A 109 -13.85 22.30 7.33
N SER A 110 -13.10 22.92 6.42
CA SER A 110 -13.51 24.18 5.77
C SER A 110 -14.63 24.00 4.74
N THR A 111 -14.76 22.82 4.14
CA THR A 111 -15.84 22.50 3.19
C THR A 111 -17.17 22.18 3.91
N GLU A 112 -17.12 21.55 5.09
CA GLU A 112 -18.32 21.27 5.91
C GLU A 112 -18.88 22.50 6.65
N ASN A 113 -18.05 23.53 6.92
CA ASN A 113 -18.46 24.71 7.69
C ASN A 113 -18.91 25.90 6.84
N ASN A 114 -19.21 25.73 5.54
CA ASN A 114 -19.76 26.78 4.70
C ASN A 114 -21.30 26.61 4.53
N PRO A 115 -22.15 27.38 5.25
CA PRO A 115 -23.60 27.27 5.13
C PRO A 115 -24.18 28.09 3.96
N GLU A 116 -23.36 28.76 3.13
CA GLU A 116 -23.84 29.54 1.98
C GLU A 116 -24.04 28.68 0.72
N ASN A 117 -25.04 27.79 0.76
CA ASN A 117 -25.86 27.52 -0.42
C ASN A 117 -27.26 27.06 0.03
N GLY A 118 -28.04 28.00 0.56
CA GLY A 118 -29.36 27.70 1.12
C GLY A 118 -30.19 28.95 1.35
N GLY A 119 -30.65 29.56 0.27
CA GLY A 119 -31.67 30.62 0.24
C GLY A 119 -31.38 31.59 -0.91
N ASP A 120 -32.32 32.01 -1.72
CA ASP A 120 -33.78 31.85 -1.79
C ASP A 120 -34.19 32.49 -3.13
N ASP A 121 -35.26 32.00 -3.74
CA ASP A 121 -36.31 32.81 -4.37
C ASP A 121 -37.21 31.90 -5.21
N GLY A 122 -38.38 31.63 -4.64
CA GLY A 122 -39.43 30.81 -5.22
C GLY A 122 -40.40 31.55 -6.14
N ALA A 123 -41.60 30.95 -6.21
CA ALA A 123 -42.85 31.34 -6.85
C ALA A 123 -42.95 31.09 -8.38
N ASP A 124 -44.00 30.49 -8.93
CA ASP A 124 -45.22 29.85 -8.42
C ASP A 124 -45.95 29.19 -9.61
N ALA A 125 -46.81 28.22 -9.28
CA ALA A 125 -48.01 27.78 -10.02
C ALA A 125 -47.80 27.01 -11.34
N ASP A 126 -48.59 26.02 -11.75
CA ASP A 126 -49.74 25.24 -11.26
C ASP A 126 -50.08 24.30 -12.45
N GLY A 127 -50.69 23.14 -12.22
CA GLY A 127 -51.34 22.37 -13.30
C GLY A 127 -51.06 20.88 -13.36
N SER A 128 -51.84 20.15 -12.56
CA SER A 128 -52.31 18.76 -12.68
C SER A 128 -52.12 18.03 -14.03
N THR A 129 -51.70 16.76 -14.03
CA THR A 129 -52.57 15.56 -14.16
C THR A 129 -51.79 14.27 -14.46
N GLU A 130 -52.40 13.21 -13.95
CA GLU A 130 -52.19 11.76 -14.01
C GLU A 130 -51.70 11.10 -15.32
N GLU A 131 -50.98 9.98 -15.11
CA GLU A 131 -51.06 8.68 -15.81
C GLU A 131 -50.83 8.62 -17.34
N HIS A 132 -49.81 7.85 -17.79
CA HIS A 132 -49.96 6.42 -18.08
C HIS A 132 -48.71 5.83 -18.80
N GLU A 133 -48.46 4.59 -18.42
CA GLU A 133 -47.64 3.50 -18.99
C GLU A 133 -47.60 3.32 -20.53
N THR A 134 -46.52 2.64 -20.98
CA THR A 134 -46.25 1.97 -22.29
C THR A 134 -45.89 2.89 -23.48
N ASN A 135 -44.90 2.61 -24.33
CA ASN A 135 -44.13 1.40 -24.71
C ASN A 135 -42.78 1.86 -25.29
#